data_AF-A0A1I1UWA0-F1
#
_entry.id   AF-A0A1I1UWA0-F1
#
_cell.length_a   1.000
_cell.length_b   1.000
_cell.length_c   1.000
_cell.angle_alpha   90.00
_cell.angle_beta   90.00
_cell.angle_gamma   90.00
#
_symmetry.space_group_name_H-M   'P 1'
#
loop_
_entity.id
_entity.type
_entity.pdbx_description
1 polymer ?
#
loop_
_entity_poly.entity_id
_entity_poly.type
_entity_poly.pdbx_seq_one_letter_code
_entity_poly.pdbx_strand_id
1 'polypeptide(L)'
;MCKINLLVLFLIFIFNYDVAAQCEIKNRVQADGSMLYYFEPEVFYSTKSKSLKINIVTDKEHYFVALQPTPFPDKKTGKKIKDDLIIQLSDNKMYKLAHYDTQYRRNDSIMQVLYLIDDKDIKAFSNYEAVTAEINMAGTEFVRKYNFKLHKNAIREQLICFLKEK
;
A
#
# COMPACT_ATOMS: atom_id res chain seq x y z
N MET A 1 0.64 32.44 -55.33
CA MET A 1 1.91 32.12 -54.67
C MET A 1 1.65 31.91 -53.19
N CYS A 2 1.78 30.66 -52.72
CA CYS A 2 1.39 30.22 -51.39
C CYS A 2 2.57 30.44 -50.42
N LYS A 3 2.36 31.24 -49.35
CA LYS A 3 3.29 31.38 -48.23
C LYS A 3 2.62 30.84 -46.98
N ILE A 4 2.70 29.53 -46.77
CA ILE A 4 2.42 28.91 -45.48
C ILE A 4 3.47 27.81 -45.32
N ASN A 5 4.55 28.09 -44.60
CA ASN A 5 5.42 27.04 -44.05
C ASN A 5 6.45 27.66 -43.10
N LEU A 6 6.01 28.07 -41.91
CA LEU A 6 6.91 28.14 -40.75
C LEU A 6 6.18 28.25 -39.40
N LEU A 7 4.96 27.70 -39.25
CA LEU A 7 4.26 27.74 -37.95
C LEU A 7 3.88 26.35 -37.41
N VAL A 8 3.99 25.30 -38.22
CA VAL A 8 3.51 23.97 -37.83
C VAL A 8 4.59 23.13 -37.13
N LEU A 9 5.88 23.48 -37.27
CA LEU A 9 6.95 22.66 -36.70
C LEU A 9 7.19 22.88 -35.20
N PHE A 10 6.61 23.92 -34.59
CA PHE A 10 6.81 24.22 -33.16
C PHE A 10 5.73 23.61 -32.24
N LEU A 11 4.68 23.03 -32.80
CA LEU A 11 3.52 22.51 -32.04
C LEU A 11 3.61 21.01 -31.68
N ILE A 12 4.65 20.30 -32.13
CA ILE A 12 4.80 18.85 -31.92
C ILE A 12 5.61 18.52 -30.63
N PHE A 13 6.18 19.51 -29.95
CA PHE A 13 6.90 19.29 -28.69
C PHE A 13 6.04 19.33 -27.43
N ILE A 14 4.73 19.46 -27.57
CA ILE A 14 3.80 19.49 -26.45
C ILE A 14 3.03 18.16 -26.48
N PHE A 15 3.00 17.46 -25.36
CA PHE A 15 2.27 16.20 -25.12
C PHE A 15 3.01 14.91 -25.52
N ASN A 16 4.02 14.54 -24.72
CA ASN A 16 4.17 13.18 -24.20
C ASN A 16 4.93 13.25 -22.86
N TYR A 17 4.38 13.98 -21.89
CA TYR A 17 4.68 13.64 -20.51
C TYR A 17 3.71 12.53 -20.15
N ASP A 18 4.10 11.29 -20.47
CA ASP A 18 3.63 10.18 -19.66
C ASP A 18 3.98 10.56 -18.23
N VAL A 19 2.96 10.88 -17.43
CA VAL A 19 3.09 10.95 -15.99
C VAL A 19 3.33 9.51 -15.54
N ALA A 20 4.53 9.01 -15.80
CA ALA A 20 5.05 7.85 -15.13
C ALA A 20 5.14 8.29 -13.67
N ALA A 21 4.14 7.90 -12.87
CA ALA A 21 4.27 7.94 -11.43
C ALA A 21 5.62 7.28 -11.12
N GLN A 22 6.56 8.10 -10.62
CA GLN A 22 7.92 7.65 -10.37
C GLN A 22 7.83 6.56 -9.31
N CYS A 23 8.07 5.31 -9.70
CA CYS A 23 8.10 4.17 -8.81
C CYS A 23 9.33 4.30 -7.89
N GLU A 24 9.23 5.09 -6.82
CA GLU A 24 10.33 5.25 -5.85
C GLU A 24 10.35 4.06 -4.88
N ILE A 25 10.86 2.94 -5.36
CA ILE A 25 11.03 1.72 -4.55
C ILE A 25 12.27 1.90 -3.66
N LYS A 26 12.06 1.83 -2.35
CA LYS A 26 13.14 1.82 -1.36
C LYS A 26 13.45 0.39 -0.95
N ASN A 27 14.64 0.18 -0.41
CA ASN A 27 15.05 -1.12 0.10
C ASN A 27 15.76 -0.99 1.44
N ARG A 28 15.81 -2.08 2.19
CA ARG A 28 16.62 -2.22 3.41
C ARG A 28 16.93 -3.69 3.71
N VAL A 29 18.02 -3.90 4.44
CA VAL A 29 18.40 -5.20 4.99
C VAL A 29 17.69 -5.43 6.33
N GLN A 30 17.13 -6.61 6.55
CA GLN A 30 16.56 -7.05 7.82
C GLN A 30 17.64 -7.63 8.76
N ALA A 31 17.29 -7.86 10.02
CA ALA A 31 18.21 -8.41 11.01
C ALA A 31 18.72 -9.83 10.66
N ASP A 32 17.95 -10.59 9.88
CA ASP A 32 18.31 -11.92 9.37
C ASP A 32 19.11 -11.88 8.06
N GLY A 33 19.44 -10.69 7.55
CA GLY A 33 20.16 -10.49 6.30
C GLY A 33 19.28 -10.47 5.05
N SER A 34 17.98 -10.74 5.16
CA SER A 34 17.05 -10.65 4.01
C SER A 34 16.84 -9.21 3.55
N MET A 35 16.54 -9.02 2.26
CA MET A 35 16.27 -7.71 1.66
C MET A 35 14.76 -7.48 1.55
N LEU A 36 14.29 -6.36 2.08
CA LEU A 36 12.91 -5.89 1.87
C LEU A 36 12.88 -4.68 0.97
N TYR A 37 11.94 -4.68 0.04
CA TYR A 37 11.60 -3.59 -0.85
C TYR A 37 10.25 -3.01 -0.46
N TYR A 38 10.11 -1.69 -0.47
CA TYR A 38 8.91 -1.03 0.03
C TYR A 38 8.74 0.38 -0.56
N PHE A 39 7.50 0.86 -0.54
CA PHE A 39 7.15 2.26 -0.75
C PHE A 39 6.93 3.00 0.56
N GLU A 40 7.08 4.32 0.56
CA GLU A 40 6.68 5.11 1.73
C GLU A 40 5.17 4.94 2.01
N PRO A 41 4.75 4.84 3.30
CA PRO A 41 3.34 4.67 3.67
C PRO A 41 2.45 5.85 3.31
N GLU A 42 1.40 5.57 2.52
CA GLU A 42 0.40 6.53 2.10
C GLU A 42 -0.80 6.57 3.06
N VAL A 43 -1.45 7.72 3.21
CA VAL A 43 -2.57 7.87 4.17
C VAL A 43 -3.88 7.43 3.52
N PHE A 44 -4.49 6.32 3.98
CA PHE A 44 -5.77 5.84 3.42
C PHE A 44 -6.99 6.35 4.19
N TYR A 45 -6.79 6.65 5.48
CA TYR A 45 -7.81 7.13 6.39
C TYR A 45 -7.18 8.12 7.38
N SER A 46 -7.87 9.24 7.63
CA SER A 46 -7.43 10.22 8.62
C SER A 46 -8.62 10.97 9.21
N THR A 47 -8.57 11.19 10.53
CA THR A 47 -9.46 12.05 11.32
C THR A 47 -8.60 12.86 12.29
N LYS A 48 -9.23 13.71 13.11
CA LYS A 48 -8.52 14.49 14.16
C LYS A 48 -7.75 13.61 15.15
N SER A 49 -8.15 12.36 15.36
CA SER A 49 -7.59 11.49 16.40
C SER A 49 -7.10 10.14 15.90
N LYS A 50 -7.34 9.78 14.64
CA LYS A 50 -6.97 8.48 14.08
C LYS A 50 -6.46 8.62 12.66
N SER A 51 -5.46 7.84 12.29
CA SER A 51 -5.05 7.66 10.91
C SER A 51 -4.65 6.20 10.64
N LEU A 52 -4.72 5.82 9.38
CA LEU A 52 -4.22 4.55 8.89
C LEU A 52 -3.40 4.82 7.64
N LYS A 53 -2.11 4.52 7.71
CA LYS A 53 -1.23 4.52 6.55
C LYS A 53 -1.04 3.10 6.03
N ILE A 54 -0.89 2.97 4.72
CA ILE A 54 -0.74 1.68 4.04
C ILE A 54 0.33 1.80 2.96
N ASN A 55 1.13 0.75 2.81
CA ASN A 55 1.99 0.54 1.65
C ASN A 55 2.12 -0.96 1.35
N ILE A 56 2.71 -1.26 0.20
CA ILE A 56 3.16 -2.59 -0.18
C ILE A 56 4.62 -2.76 0.21
N VAL A 57 4.91 -3.93 0.77
CA VAL A 57 6.26 -4.43 1.08
C VAL A 57 6.42 -5.75 0.36
N THR A 58 7.64 -6.07 -0.10
CA THR A 58 7.95 -7.36 -0.71
C THR A 58 9.39 -7.76 -0.40
N ASP A 59 9.62 -9.05 -0.24
CA ASP A 59 10.95 -9.69 -0.23
C ASP A 59 11.31 -10.24 -1.63
N LYS A 60 10.52 -9.90 -2.66
CA LYS A 60 10.50 -10.41 -4.05
C LYS A 60 9.89 -11.79 -4.25
N GLU A 61 9.66 -12.55 -3.18
CA GLU A 61 8.96 -13.83 -3.22
C GLU A 61 7.47 -13.64 -2.91
N HIS A 62 7.19 -12.86 -1.87
CA HIS A 62 5.87 -12.58 -1.36
C HIS A 62 5.58 -11.07 -1.34
N TYR A 63 4.29 -10.73 -1.38
CA TYR A 63 3.82 -9.35 -1.29
C TYR A 63 2.96 -9.18 -0.04
N PHE A 64 3.19 -8.08 0.66
CA PHE A 64 2.56 -7.79 1.93
C PHE A 64 1.86 -6.43 1.88
N VAL A 65 0.61 -6.38 2.34
CA VAL A 65 -0.03 -5.12 2.72
C VAL A 65 0.45 -4.76 4.13
N ALA A 66 1.05 -3.60 4.26
CA ALA A 66 1.61 -3.14 5.51
C ALA A 66 0.77 -2.00 6.10
N LEU A 67 0.10 -2.26 7.23
CA LEU A 67 -0.74 -1.30 7.93
C LEU A 67 0.03 -0.58 9.03
N GLN A 68 -0.09 0.75 9.08
CA GLN A 68 0.46 1.59 10.15
C GLN A 68 -0.66 2.45 10.75
N PRO A 69 -1.36 1.95 11.78
CA PRO A 69 -2.40 2.72 12.45
C PRO A 69 -1.79 3.75 13.40
N THR A 70 -2.49 4.84 13.65
CA THR A 70 -2.21 5.79 14.73
C THR A 70 -3.53 6.25 15.35
N PRO A 71 -3.70 6.27 16.68
CA PRO A 71 -2.80 5.68 17.66
C PRO A 71 -2.77 4.16 17.55
N PHE A 72 -1.65 3.57 18.00
CA PHE A 72 -1.43 2.13 18.04
C PHE A 72 -1.14 1.70 19.49
N PRO A 73 -1.47 0.45 19.86
CA PRO A 73 -1.24 -0.06 21.21
C PRO A 73 0.25 -0.27 21.51
N ASP A 74 0.60 -0.33 22.80
CA ASP A 74 1.95 -0.70 23.24
C ASP A 74 2.33 -2.13 22.79
N LYS A 75 3.63 -2.44 22.80
CA LYS A 75 4.20 -3.69 22.29
C LYS A 75 3.62 -4.96 22.89
N LYS A 76 3.25 -4.97 24.18
CA LYS A 76 2.67 -6.16 24.80
C LYS A 76 1.27 -6.43 24.28
N THR A 77 0.52 -5.36 24.00
CA THR A 77 -0.85 -5.44 23.49
C THR A 77 -0.86 -5.68 21.98
N GLY A 78 -0.08 -4.94 21.19
CA GLY A 78 -0.09 -5.09 19.73
C GLY A 78 0.43 -6.44 19.24
N LYS A 79 1.35 -7.09 19.97
CA LYS A 79 1.77 -8.48 19.67
C LYS A 79 0.64 -9.51 19.74
N LYS A 80 -0.51 -9.17 20.33
CA LYS A 80 -1.70 -10.03 20.36
C LYS A 80 -2.56 -9.90 19.11
N ILE A 81 -2.31 -8.90 18.26
CA ILE A 81 -2.97 -8.76 16.97
C ILE A 81 -2.43 -9.86 16.05
N LYS A 82 -3.27 -10.87 15.81
CA LYS A 82 -2.98 -12.03 14.95
C LYS A 82 -4.10 -12.32 13.97
N ASP A 83 -5.19 -11.55 14.05
CA ASP A 83 -6.34 -11.77 13.19
C ASP A 83 -6.07 -11.23 11.80
N ASP A 84 -6.63 -11.93 10.83
CA ASP A 84 -6.48 -11.65 9.41
C ASP A 84 -7.13 -10.31 9.04
N LEU A 85 -6.61 -9.71 7.98
CA LEU A 85 -7.11 -8.47 7.40
C LEU A 85 -8.13 -8.81 6.30
N ILE A 86 -9.32 -8.21 6.36
CA ILE A 86 -10.27 -8.28 5.26
C ILE A 86 -10.21 -6.98 4.48
N ILE A 87 -9.88 -7.04 3.19
CA ILE A 87 -9.91 -5.89 2.28
C ILE A 87 -11.02 -6.09 1.25
N GLN A 88 -11.84 -5.06 1.06
CA GLN A 88 -12.76 -5.01 -0.09
C GLN A 88 -12.13 -4.17 -1.21
N LEU A 89 -12.09 -4.71 -2.41
CA LEU A 89 -11.65 -3.99 -3.61
C LEU A 89 -12.84 -3.38 -4.37
N SER A 90 -12.57 -2.53 -5.36
CA SER A 90 -13.58 -1.82 -6.15
C SER A 90 -14.39 -2.72 -7.10
N ASP A 91 -13.99 -3.99 -7.26
CA ASP A 91 -14.80 -5.04 -7.91
C ASP A 91 -15.85 -5.66 -6.96
N ASN A 92 -16.03 -5.08 -5.77
CA ASN A 92 -16.92 -5.53 -4.69
C ASN A 92 -16.59 -6.91 -4.11
N LYS A 93 -15.39 -7.45 -4.36
CA LYS A 93 -14.95 -8.69 -3.73
C LYS A 93 -14.19 -8.41 -2.45
N MET A 94 -14.32 -9.33 -1.50
CA MET A 94 -13.58 -9.32 -0.24
C MET A 94 -12.43 -10.33 -0.31
N TYR A 95 -11.27 -9.90 0.14
CA TYR A 95 -10.04 -10.68 0.16
C TYR A 95 -9.56 -10.77 1.60
N LYS A 96 -9.22 -11.99 2.02
CA LYS A 96 -8.73 -12.28 3.36
C LYS A 96 -7.21 -12.47 3.31
N LEU A 97 -6.48 -11.56 3.92
CA LEU A 97 -5.02 -11.57 3.95
C LEU A 97 -4.56 -12.10 5.30
N ALA A 98 -3.69 -13.10 5.27
CA ALA A 98 -3.19 -13.76 6.47
C ALA A 98 -2.30 -12.80 7.26
N HIS A 99 -2.47 -12.74 8.59
CA HIS A 99 -1.50 -12.06 9.45
C HIS A 99 -0.13 -12.72 9.29
N TYR A 100 0.89 -11.91 8.99
CA TYR A 100 2.27 -12.37 8.86
C TYR A 100 3.10 -11.99 10.09
N ASP A 101 3.15 -10.69 10.41
CA ASP A 101 3.96 -10.19 11.52
C ASP A 101 3.44 -8.84 12.05
N THR A 102 3.72 -8.56 13.32
CA THR A 102 3.49 -7.27 13.96
C THR A 102 4.80 -6.70 14.48
N GLN A 103 5.24 -5.62 13.86
CA GLN A 103 6.55 -5.02 14.08
C GLN A 103 6.45 -3.65 14.76
N TYR A 104 7.40 -3.39 15.65
CA TYR A 104 7.60 -2.08 16.24
C TYR A 104 8.96 -1.55 15.79
N ARG A 105 8.98 -0.37 15.20
CA ARG A 105 10.16 0.23 14.57
C ARG A 105 10.45 1.61 15.11
N ARG A 106 11.67 2.09 14.83
CA ARG A 106 12.16 3.41 15.27
C ARG A 106 11.96 3.62 16.78
N ASN A 107 12.56 2.74 17.59
CA ASN A 107 12.42 2.73 19.05
C ASN A 107 10.94 2.69 19.49
N ASP A 108 10.18 1.75 18.91
CA ASP A 108 8.76 1.54 19.16
C ASP A 108 7.82 2.74 18.86
N SER A 109 8.29 3.74 18.10
CA SER A 109 7.48 4.92 17.68
C SER A 109 6.56 4.65 16.49
N ILE A 110 6.72 3.52 15.81
CA ILE A 110 5.84 3.09 14.73
C ILE A 110 5.48 1.62 14.94
N MET A 111 4.20 1.31 15.00
CA MET A 111 3.70 -0.06 14.84
C MET A 111 3.33 -0.30 13.36
N GLN A 112 3.80 -1.39 12.81
CA GLN A 112 3.42 -1.88 11.49
C GLN A 112 2.91 -3.32 11.59
N VAL A 113 1.78 -3.61 10.96
CA VAL A 113 1.26 -4.98 10.83
C VAL A 113 1.36 -5.39 9.37
N LEU A 114 1.99 -6.54 9.11
CA LEU A 114 2.19 -7.10 7.78
C LEU A 114 1.14 -8.18 7.54
N TYR A 115 0.48 -8.10 6.39
CA TYR A 115 -0.54 -9.03 5.95
C TYR A 115 -0.15 -9.59 4.59
N LEU A 116 -0.05 -10.91 4.49
CA LEU A 116 0.34 -11.61 3.27
C LEU A 116 -0.80 -11.59 2.25
N ILE A 117 -0.51 -11.14 1.03
CA ILE A 117 -1.41 -11.30 -0.12
C ILE A 117 -1.16 -12.68 -0.71
N ASP A 118 -2.21 -13.48 -0.86
CA ASP A 118 -2.14 -14.76 -1.57
C ASP A 118 -1.76 -14.53 -3.04
N ASP A 119 -0.86 -15.34 -3.58
CA ASP A 119 -0.37 -15.22 -4.96
C ASP A 119 -1.51 -15.19 -5.99
N LYS A 120 -2.60 -15.94 -5.73
CA LYS A 120 -3.76 -15.96 -6.62
C LYS A 120 -4.51 -14.62 -6.69
N ASP A 121 -4.39 -13.81 -5.63
CA ASP A 121 -5.10 -12.56 -5.44
C ASP A 121 -4.28 -11.33 -5.89
N ILE A 122 -2.96 -11.46 -6.08
CA ILE A 122 -2.07 -10.38 -6.53
C ILE A 122 -2.61 -9.65 -7.76
N LYS A 123 -3.11 -10.40 -8.74
CA LYS A 123 -3.69 -9.82 -9.97
C LYS A 123 -4.93 -8.97 -9.69
N ALA A 124 -5.74 -9.32 -8.70
CA ALA A 124 -6.88 -8.50 -8.32
C ALA A 124 -6.43 -7.19 -7.68
N PHE A 125 -5.47 -7.27 -6.74
CA PHE A 125 -4.90 -6.10 -6.08
C PHE A 125 -4.13 -5.17 -7.02
N SER A 126 -3.57 -5.69 -8.13
CA SER A 126 -2.92 -4.86 -9.17
C SER A 126 -3.91 -4.25 -10.18
N ASN A 127 -5.19 -4.63 -10.16
CA ASN A 127 -6.19 -4.15 -11.11
C ASN A 127 -7.26 -3.26 -10.46
N TYR A 128 -7.58 -3.50 -9.20
CA TYR A 128 -8.67 -2.84 -8.49
C TYR A 128 -8.17 -1.99 -7.33
N GLU A 129 -8.95 -0.98 -6.99
CA GLU A 129 -8.65 -0.04 -5.91
C GLU A 129 -9.12 -0.61 -4.59
N ALA A 130 -8.41 -0.35 -3.50
CA ALA A 130 -8.88 -0.74 -2.19
C ALA A 130 -9.95 0.25 -1.71
N VAL A 131 -11.08 -0.27 -1.23
CA VAL A 131 -12.24 0.54 -0.81
C VAL A 131 -12.41 0.52 0.70
N THR A 132 -12.30 -0.65 1.31
CA THR A 132 -12.40 -0.79 2.77
C THR A 132 -11.38 -1.77 3.31
N ALA A 133 -11.04 -1.62 4.59
CA ALA A 133 -10.31 -2.60 5.36
C ALA A 133 -10.98 -2.85 6.72
N GLU A 134 -11.07 -4.11 7.11
CA GLU A 134 -11.57 -4.56 8.39
C GLU A 134 -10.48 -5.35 9.10
N ILE A 135 -10.15 -4.90 10.31
CA ILE A 135 -9.14 -5.54 11.17
C ILE A 135 -9.72 -5.72 12.56
N ASN A 136 -9.61 -6.95 13.07
CA ASN A 136 -9.86 -7.20 14.47
C ASN A 136 -8.59 -6.90 15.27
N MET A 137 -8.56 -5.74 15.92
CA MET A 137 -7.47 -5.40 16.82
C MET A 137 -7.75 -6.06 18.18
N ALA A 138 -7.29 -7.30 18.32
CA ALA A 138 -7.36 -8.04 19.58
C ALA A 138 -6.84 -7.19 20.75
N GLY A 139 -7.63 -7.06 21.82
CA GLY A 139 -7.39 -6.13 22.93
C GLY A 139 -8.19 -4.82 22.86
N THR A 140 -9.04 -4.65 21.84
CA THR A 140 -10.11 -3.64 21.81
C THR A 140 -11.44 -4.33 21.53
N GLU A 141 -12.54 -3.87 22.13
CA GLU A 141 -13.85 -4.56 22.06
C GLU A 141 -14.50 -4.59 20.65
N PHE A 142 -13.87 -4.04 19.61
CA PHE A 142 -14.53 -3.83 18.31
C PHE A 142 -13.61 -4.07 17.12
N VAL A 143 -14.14 -4.77 16.10
CA VAL A 143 -13.58 -4.80 14.73
C VAL A 143 -13.51 -3.37 14.20
N ARG A 144 -12.34 -2.92 13.76
CA ARG A 144 -12.16 -1.60 13.17
C ARG A 144 -12.36 -1.70 11.68
N LYS A 145 -13.45 -1.10 11.19
CA LYS A 145 -13.71 -0.89 9.76
C LYS A 145 -13.24 0.49 9.33
N TYR A 146 -12.38 0.51 8.33
CA TYR A 146 -11.86 1.71 7.69
C TYR A 146 -12.45 1.83 6.29
N ASN A 147 -13.23 2.88 6.05
CA ASN A 147 -13.66 3.25 4.71
C ASN A 147 -12.62 4.20 4.12
N PHE A 148 -11.92 3.75 3.09
CA PHE A 148 -10.85 4.53 2.49
C PHE A 148 -11.43 5.72 1.73
N LYS A 149 -10.83 6.88 1.91
CA LYS A 149 -11.20 8.13 1.22
C LYS A 149 -10.06 8.71 0.42
N LEU A 150 -8.84 8.41 0.84
CA LEU A 150 -7.60 8.96 0.31
C LEU A 150 -6.77 7.81 -0.29
N HIS A 151 -5.99 8.13 -1.32
CA HIS A 151 -4.98 7.24 -1.91
C HIS A 151 -5.45 5.79 -2.19
N LYS A 152 -6.73 5.61 -2.55
CA LYS A 152 -7.35 4.28 -2.81
C LYS A 152 -6.60 3.44 -3.86
N ASN A 153 -5.89 4.13 -4.75
CA ASN A 153 -5.15 3.54 -5.86
C ASN A 153 -3.72 3.14 -5.47
N ALA A 154 -3.22 3.55 -4.30
CA ALA A 154 -1.81 3.41 -3.98
C ALA A 154 -1.38 1.94 -3.89
N ILE A 155 -2.22 1.04 -3.36
CA ILE A 155 -1.90 -0.41 -3.38
C ILE A 155 -1.76 -0.92 -4.82
N ARG A 156 -2.72 -0.56 -5.68
CA ARG A 156 -2.72 -0.92 -7.10
C ARG A 156 -1.47 -0.43 -7.80
N GLU A 157 -1.17 0.86 -7.66
CA GLU A 157 -0.02 1.52 -8.30
C GLU A 157 1.31 0.97 -7.82
N GLN A 158 1.46 0.74 -6.50
CA GLN A 158 2.67 0.16 -5.92
C GLN A 158 2.89 -1.29 -6.39
N LEU A 159 1.84 -2.10 -6.48
CA LEU A 159 1.93 -3.45 -7.04
C LEU A 159 2.28 -3.43 -8.53
N ILE A 160 1.64 -2.56 -9.32
CA ILE A 160 1.99 -2.39 -10.73
C ILE A 160 3.48 -2.05 -10.88
N CYS A 161 4.02 -1.15 -10.05
CA CYS A 161 5.43 -0.83 -10.05
C CYS A 161 6.31 -2.08 -9.79
N PHE A 162 6.03 -2.84 -8.73
CA PHE A 162 6.81 -4.04 -8.43
C PHE A 162 6.69 -5.14 -9.50
N LEU A 163 5.53 -5.25 -10.15
CA LEU A 163 5.29 -6.27 -11.17
C LEU A 163 5.88 -5.89 -12.55
N LYS A 164 6.08 -4.60 -12.83
CA LYS A 164 6.76 -4.11 -14.04
C LYS A 164 8.28 -4.33 -14.01
N GLU A 165 8.88 -4.48 -12.83
CA GLU A 165 10.31 -4.77 -12.68
C GLU A 165 10.68 -6.25 -12.85
N LYS A 166 9.72 -7.11 -13.22
CA LYS A 166 9.97 -8.54 -13.52
C LYS A 166 10.29 -8.78 -14.99
#